data_AF-A0A177VES0-F1
#
_entry.id   AF-A0A177VES0-F1
#
_cell.length_a   1.000
_cell.length_b   1.000
_cell.length_c   1.000
_cell.angle_alpha   90.00
_cell.angle_beta   90.00
_cell.angle_gamma   90.00
#
_symmetry.space_group_name_H-M   'P 1'
#
loop_
_entity.id
_entity.type
_entity.pdbx_description
1 polymer ?
#
loop_
_entity_poly.entity_id
_entity_poly.type
_entity_poly.pdbx_seq_one_letter_code
_entity_poly.pdbx_strand_id
1 'polypeptide(L)'
;MKLVSMLLLAVSSTALLSGMSYAQDVKDSATDCKAYVLISARGIREPQGPSIAFTGMIQQTLAALPGGVEVDTVYPADPSVSGTSVGVAFVSQFIMNGLKQCKDQKYALLGYSQGALLESVAAALLLHSPEAYAAIKAIVFAGNPLHVPNRQGNVDESGGSSNADVPGESVEDNPDLFNKYAEAGKVLDICFAGDPICDAHGQGGLATHQKYGTTPSVQDIGAKFLISALRN
;
A
#
# COMPACT_ATOMS: atom_id res chain seq x y z
N MET A 1 -66.92 7.39 37.00
CA MET A 1 -66.84 5.96 36.63
C MET A 1 -66.48 5.88 35.15
N LYS A 2 -65.48 5.05 34.82
CA LYS A 2 -64.84 4.81 33.50
C LYS A 2 -63.79 5.82 33.03
N LEU A 3 -62.54 5.49 33.40
CA LEU A 3 -61.33 5.81 32.65
C LEU A 3 -61.45 5.27 31.21
N VAL A 4 -60.98 6.04 30.23
CA VAL A 4 -60.51 5.47 28.96
C VAL A 4 -59.12 6.04 28.69
N SER A 5 -58.17 5.12 28.75
CA SER A 5 -56.75 5.25 28.51
C SER A 5 -56.50 5.64 27.04
N MET A 6 -55.73 6.70 26.80
CA MET A 6 -55.24 7.02 25.46
C MET A 6 -53.79 6.54 25.35
N LEU A 7 -53.63 5.52 24.53
CA LEU A 7 -52.44 4.75 24.26
C LEU A 7 -51.38 5.63 23.58
N LEU A 8 -50.21 5.83 24.21
CA LEU A 8 -49.03 6.35 23.51
C LEU A 8 -48.47 5.24 22.61
N LEU A 9 -48.53 5.44 21.30
CA LEU A 9 -47.76 4.66 20.33
C LEU A 9 -46.30 5.14 20.35
N ALA A 10 -45.45 4.45 21.10
CA ALA A 10 -44.01 4.57 20.97
C ALA A 10 -43.57 3.88 19.68
N VAL A 11 -43.22 4.66 18.66
CA VAL A 11 -42.54 4.15 17.46
C VAL A 11 -41.09 3.89 17.85
N SER A 12 -40.76 2.63 18.14
CA SER A 12 -39.39 2.18 18.32
C SER A 12 -38.73 2.08 16.95
N SER A 13 -37.93 3.08 16.59
CA SER A 13 -37.05 3.02 15.42
C SER A 13 -35.80 2.23 15.79
N THR A 14 -35.81 0.92 15.59
CA THR A 14 -34.57 0.11 15.57
C THR A 14 -33.84 0.38 14.27
N ALA A 15 -32.92 1.35 14.29
CA ALA A 15 -31.92 1.50 13.25
C ALA A 15 -30.86 0.39 13.43
N LEU A 16 -30.85 -0.57 12.51
CA LEU A 16 -29.76 -1.54 12.38
C LEU A 16 -28.52 -0.80 11.84
N LEU A 17 -27.60 -0.43 12.75
CA LEU A 17 -26.26 0.04 12.42
C LEU A 17 -25.38 -1.15 12.01
N SER A 18 -25.51 -1.59 10.76
CA SER A 18 -24.57 -2.51 10.12
C SER A 18 -23.41 -1.73 9.50
N GLY A 19 -22.59 -1.08 10.33
CA GLY A 19 -21.54 -0.16 9.83
C GLY A 19 -20.23 -0.10 10.62
N MET A 20 -20.01 -0.96 11.61
CA MET A 20 -18.80 -0.90 12.45
C MET A 20 -18.23 -2.29 12.71
N SER A 21 -17.58 -2.89 11.71
CA SER A 21 -16.67 -4.03 11.96
C SER A 21 -15.26 -3.83 11.40
N TYR A 22 -15.03 -2.92 10.44
CA TYR A 22 -13.69 -2.72 9.86
C TYR A 22 -12.74 -1.88 10.72
N ALA A 23 -13.26 -0.97 11.55
CA ALA A 23 -12.43 -0.16 12.44
C ALA A 23 -11.86 -0.95 13.64
N GLN A 24 -12.38 -2.15 13.90
CA GLN A 24 -11.86 -3.03 14.96
C GLN A 24 -10.68 -3.87 14.48
N ASP A 25 -10.69 -4.37 13.25
CA ASP A 25 -9.58 -5.18 12.71
C ASP A 25 -8.24 -4.41 12.66
N VAL A 26 -8.27 -3.11 12.34
CA VAL A 26 -7.07 -2.26 12.34
C VAL A 26 -6.53 -2.03 13.76
N LYS A 27 -7.39 -2.10 14.79
CA LYS A 27 -6.99 -2.00 16.20
C LYS A 27 -6.44 -3.31 16.73
N ASP A 28 -7.02 -4.45 16.35
CA ASP A 28 -6.58 -5.77 16.80
C ASP A 28 -5.29 -6.24 16.10
N SER A 29 -5.00 -5.74 14.88
CA SER A 29 -3.67 -5.93 14.28
C SER A 29 -2.56 -5.19 15.03
N ALA A 30 -2.92 -4.20 15.86
CA ALA A 30 -1.98 -3.35 16.60
C ALA A 30 -1.73 -3.83 18.04
N THR A 31 -2.48 -4.81 18.56
CA THR A 31 -2.33 -5.30 19.94
C THR A 31 -1.37 -6.49 20.09
N ASP A 32 -1.14 -7.27 19.02
CA ASP A 32 -0.17 -8.37 19.02
C ASP A 32 0.94 -8.13 18.00
N CYS A 33 2.20 -8.11 18.47
CA CYS A 33 3.36 -7.94 17.61
C CYS A 33 3.41 -9.01 16.51
N LYS A 34 3.64 -8.56 15.28
CA LYS A 34 3.80 -9.40 14.11
C LYS A 34 5.27 -9.54 13.76
N ALA A 35 5.62 -10.65 13.12
CA ALA A 35 6.96 -10.81 12.54
C ALA A 35 7.17 -9.77 11.43
N TYR A 36 6.12 -9.51 10.65
CA TYR A 36 6.09 -8.45 9.67
C TYR A 36 4.66 -7.98 9.35
N VAL A 37 4.54 -6.77 8.82
CA VAL A 37 3.28 -6.21 8.29
C VAL A 37 3.48 -5.77 6.85
N LEU A 38 2.57 -6.19 5.97
CA LEU A 38 2.47 -5.75 4.59
C LEU A 38 1.46 -4.59 4.55
N ILE A 39 1.92 -3.35 4.41
CA ILE A 39 1.06 -2.18 4.33
C ILE A 39 0.73 -1.91 2.87
N SER A 40 -0.57 -1.96 2.53
CA SER A 40 -1.07 -1.93 1.15
C SER A 40 -1.82 -0.63 0.87
N ALA A 41 -1.31 0.18 -0.06
CA ALA A 41 -1.94 1.40 -0.54
C ALA A 41 -2.46 1.20 -1.98
N ARG A 42 -3.79 1.26 -2.11
CA ARG A 42 -4.51 1.06 -3.37
C ARG A 42 -4.40 2.24 -4.34
N GLY A 43 -4.93 2.09 -5.54
CA GLY A 43 -5.04 3.13 -6.56
C GLY A 43 -6.35 3.91 -6.49
N ILE A 44 -6.43 4.97 -7.29
CA ILE A 44 -7.62 5.85 -7.37
C ILE A 44 -8.87 5.03 -7.70
N ARG A 45 -9.97 5.30 -6.98
CA ARG A 45 -11.31 4.69 -7.11
C ARG A 45 -11.39 3.20 -6.74
N GLU A 46 -10.32 2.59 -6.26
CA GLU A 46 -10.46 1.28 -5.63
C GLU A 46 -11.26 1.42 -4.32
N PRO A 47 -12.13 0.46 -3.98
CA PRO A 47 -12.82 0.44 -2.70
C PRO A 47 -11.81 0.30 -1.55
N GLN A 48 -12.16 0.81 -0.36
CA GLN A 48 -11.31 0.58 0.82
C GLN A 48 -11.18 -0.92 1.10
N GLY A 49 -9.93 -1.38 1.24
CA GLY A 49 -9.57 -2.78 1.40
C GLY A 49 -8.31 -3.12 0.59
N PRO A 50 -8.06 -4.42 0.36
CA PRO A 50 -6.88 -4.88 -0.38
C PRO A 50 -6.85 -4.34 -1.80
N SER A 51 -5.70 -3.84 -2.22
CA SER A 51 -5.44 -3.41 -3.59
C SER A 51 -5.47 -4.60 -4.55
N ILE A 52 -6.16 -4.45 -5.69
CA ILE A 52 -6.19 -5.49 -6.73
C ILE A 52 -4.80 -5.82 -7.27
N ALA A 53 -3.85 -4.88 -7.18
CA ALA A 53 -2.52 -5.02 -7.75
C ALA A 53 -1.65 -6.06 -7.02
N PHE A 54 -1.96 -6.41 -5.77
CA PHE A 54 -1.04 -7.15 -4.90
C PHE A 54 -1.60 -8.45 -4.31
N THR A 55 -2.86 -8.79 -4.61
CA THR A 55 -3.54 -9.93 -3.99
C THR A 55 -2.73 -11.23 -4.06
N GLY A 56 -2.18 -11.56 -5.23
CA GLY A 56 -1.40 -12.79 -5.43
C GLY A 56 -0.09 -12.77 -4.65
N MET A 57 0.69 -11.70 -4.75
CA MET A 57 2.00 -11.61 -4.10
C MET A 57 1.92 -11.58 -2.57
N ILE A 58 0.89 -10.93 -2.03
CA ILE A 58 0.61 -10.91 -0.60
C ILE A 58 0.25 -12.31 -0.12
N GLN A 59 -0.68 -13.00 -0.79
CA GLN A 59 -1.07 -14.36 -0.44
C GLN A 59 0.12 -15.32 -0.47
N GLN A 60 0.95 -15.27 -1.52
CA GLN A 60 2.15 -16.09 -1.63
C GLN A 60 3.15 -15.79 -0.49
N THR A 61 3.32 -14.51 -0.13
CA THR A 61 4.23 -14.10 0.95
C THR A 61 3.74 -14.59 2.32
N LEU A 62 2.46 -14.39 2.64
CA LEU A 62 1.84 -14.85 3.89
C LEU A 62 1.81 -16.38 4.01
N ALA A 63 1.70 -17.10 2.89
CA ALA A 63 1.81 -18.56 2.87
C ALA A 63 3.25 -19.05 3.09
N ALA A 64 4.24 -18.31 2.59
CA ALA A 64 5.65 -18.70 2.65
C ALA A 64 6.36 -18.30 3.95
N LEU A 65 5.88 -17.26 4.64
CA LEU A 65 6.45 -16.75 5.88
C LEU A 65 5.37 -16.65 6.98
N PRO A 66 5.53 -17.35 8.12
CA PRO A 66 4.56 -17.26 9.21
C PRO A 66 4.66 -15.93 9.96
N GLY A 67 3.59 -15.56 10.67
CA GLY A 67 3.57 -14.40 11.57
C GLY A 67 3.41 -13.04 10.87
N GLY A 68 3.09 -13.05 9.57
CA GLY A 68 2.75 -11.86 8.79
C GLY A 68 1.26 -11.49 8.86
N VAL A 69 0.96 -10.23 8.52
CA VAL A 69 -0.40 -9.75 8.28
C VAL A 69 -0.40 -8.67 7.19
N GLU A 70 -1.50 -8.52 6.47
CA GLU A 70 -1.77 -7.37 5.60
C GLU A 70 -2.54 -6.29 6.37
N VAL A 71 -2.20 -5.03 6.14
CA VAL A 71 -2.94 -3.86 6.62
C VAL A 71 -3.17 -2.92 5.45
N ASP A 72 -4.43 -2.62 5.18
CA ASP A 72 -4.80 -1.71 4.11
C ASP A 72 -4.77 -0.26 4.59
N THR A 73 -4.02 0.58 3.88
CA THR A 73 -3.95 2.02 4.19
C THR A 73 -5.33 2.64 4.09
N VAL A 74 -5.77 3.28 5.18
CA VAL A 74 -7.08 3.93 5.24
C VAL A 74 -6.97 5.36 4.74
N TYR A 75 -7.46 5.58 3.53
CA TYR A 75 -7.50 6.90 2.90
C TYR A 75 -8.56 6.93 1.77
N PRO A 76 -8.94 8.11 1.26
CA PRO A 76 -10.04 8.22 0.30
C PRO A 76 -9.82 7.51 -1.05
N ALA A 77 -8.59 7.42 -1.53
CA ALA A 77 -8.26 7.00 -2.90
C ALA A 77 -9.04 7.78 -3.98
N ASP A 78 -9.18 9.10 -3.78
CA ASP A 78 -9.79 10.01 -4.74
C ASP A 78 -8.71 10.77 -5.53
N PRO A 79 -9.04 11.46 -6.63
CA PRO A 79 -8.06 12.21 -7.42
C PRO A 79 -7.45 13.44 -6.72
N SER A 80 -7.81 13.74 -5.47
CA SER A 80 -7.33 14.93 -4.77
C SER A 80 -5.97 14.70 -4.11
N VAL A 81 -5.13 15.74 -4.12
CA VAL A 81 -3.85 15.76 -3.39
C VAL A 81 -4.06 15.60 -1.88
N SER A 82 -5.15 16.17 -1.34
CA SER A 82 -5.51 16.02 0.08
C SER A 82 -5.77 14.58 0.49
N GLY A 83 -6.30 13.75 -0.41
CA GLY A 83 -6.54 12.33 -0.15
C GLY A 83 -5.24 11.58 0.15
N THR A 84 -4.19 11.82 -0.64
CA THR A 84 -2.87 11.21 -0.44
C THR A 84 -2.27 11.59 0.92
N SER A 85 -2.39 12.85 1.37
CA SER A 85 -1.85 13.28 2.66
C SER A 85 -2.45 12.53 3.86
N VAL A 86 -3.74 12.15 3.78
CA VAL A 86 -4.39 11.32 4.81
C VAL A 86 -3.72 9.95 4.89
N GLY A 87 -3.44 9.33 3.74
CA GLY A 87 -2.78 8.04 3.68
C GLY A 87 -1.33 8.08 4.16
N VAL A 88 -0.57 9.12 3.79
CA VAL A 88 0.80 9.35 4.30
C VAL A 88 0.79 9.43 5.83
N ALA A 89 -0.15 10.18 6.41
CA ALA A 89 -0.31 10.30 7.85
C ALA A 89 -0.67 8.95 8.50
N PHE A 90 -1.57 8.18 7.88
CA PHE A 90 -1.94 6.84 8.35
C PHE A 90 -0.72 5.93 8.43
N VAL A 91 0.01 5.75 7.32
CA VAL A 91 1.18 4.87 7.24
C VAL A 91 2.25 5.28 8.26
N SER A 92 2.57 6.57 8.30
CA SER A 92 3.59 7.11 9.21
C SER A 92 3.21 6.85 10.67
N GLN A 93 1.96 7.12 11.06
CA GLN A 93 1.50 6.89 12.42
C GLN A 93 1.42 5.41 12.76
N PHE A 94 0.98 4.57 11.82
CA PHE A 94 0.87 3.13 12.01
C PHE A 94 2.23 2.52 12.33
N ILE A 95 3.25 2.80 11.52
CA ILE A 95 4.62 2.29 11.72
C ILE A 95 5.21 2.83 13.02
N MET A 96 5.14 4.14 13.24
CA MET A 96 5.75 4.76 14.44
C MET A 96 5.09 4.30 15.73
N ASN A 97 3.77 4.05 15.72
CA ASN A 97 3.08 3.51 16.89
C ASN A 97 3.33 2.01 17.07
N GLY A 98 3.37 1.25 15.98
CA GLY A 98 3.72 -0.16 16.01
C GLY A 98 5.11 -0.38 16.60
N LEU A 99 6.11 0.40 16.18
CA LEU A 99 7.49 0.29 16.69
C LEU A 99 7.67 0.68 18.17
N LYS A 100 6.75 1.45 18.76
CA LYS A 100 6.76 1.71 20.21
C LYS A 100 6.48 0.44 21.02
N GLN A 101 5.63 -0.44 20.49
CA GLN A 101 5.19 -1.67 21.15
C GLN A 101 5.99 -2.89 20.68
N CYS A 102 6.31 -2.93 19.39
CA CYS A 102 6.87 -4.07 18.68
C CYS A 102 8.15 -3.65 17.95
N LYS A 103 9.23 -3.51 18.71
CA LYS A 103 10.51 -2.96 18.22
C LYS A 103 11.15 -3.78 17.10
N ASP A 104 10.88 -5.08 17.04
CA ASP A 104 11.43 -6.00 16.04
C ASP A 104 10.48 -6.22 14.85
N GLN A 105 9.32 -5.55 14.84
CA GLN A 105 8.33 -5.70 13.77
C GLN A 105 8.86 -5.10 12.47
N LYS A 106 8.88 -5.93 11.42
CA LYS A 106 9.28 -5.52 10.07
C LYS A 106 8.09 -4.99 9.29
N TYR A 107 8.35 -4.13 8.32
CA TYR A 107 7.33 -3.59 7.44
C TYR A 107 7.75 -3.77 5.98
N ALA A 108 6.76 -4.05 5.14
CA ALA A 108 6.87 -3.84 3.70
C ALA A 108 5.77 -2.86 3.27
N LEU A 109 6.12 -1.93 2.39
CA LEU A 109 5.18 -0.96 1.82
C LEU A 109 4.84 -1.38 0.40
N LEU A 110 3.56 -1.44 0.07
CA LEU A 110 3.08 -1.81 -1.26
C LEU A 110 2.18 -0.68 -1.77
N GLY A 111 2.52 -0.10 -2.92
CA GLY A 111 1.80 1.05 -3.46
C GLY A 111 1.46 0.89 -4.94
N TYR A 112 0.18 0.98 -5.28
CA TYR A 112 -0.29 0.91 -6.67
C TYR A 112 -0.81 2.26 -7.14
N SER A 113 -0.35 2.74 -8.31
CA SER A 113 -0.81 4.01 -8.88
C SER A 113 -0.61 5.16 -7.87
N GLN A 114 -1.68 5.87 -7.48
CA GLN A 114 -1.63 6.87 -6.39
C GLN A 114 -1.05 6.32 -5.07
N GLY A 115 -1.26 5.05 -4.76
CA GLY A 115 -0.67 4.40 -3.59
C GLY A 115 0.86 4.36 -3.64
N ALA A 116 1.47 4.23 -4.83
CA ALA A 116 2.93 4.28 -4.97
C ALA A 116 3.49 5.68 -4.64
N LEU A 117 2.80 6.73 -5.08
CA LEU A 117 3.11 8.11 -4.71
C LEU A 117 3.03 8.30 -3.19
N LEU A 118 1.92 7.87 -2.59
CA LEU A 118 1.68 7.93 -1.15
C LEU A 118 2.80 7.24 -0.36
N GLU A 119 3.09 5.98 -0.69
CA GLU A 119 4.11 5.17 0.01
C GLU A 119 5.53 5.74 -0.20
N SER A 120 5.82 6.31 -1.36
CA SER A 120 7.09 7.01 -1.62
C SER A 120 7.28 8.19 -0.67
N VAL A 121 6.25 9.01 -0.49
CA VAL A 121 6.27 10.17 0.42
C VAL A 121 6.34 9.71 1.87
N ALA A 122 5.54 8.71 2.27
CA ALA A 122 5.56 8.16 3.63
C ALA A 122 6.94 7.59 3.99
N ALA A 123 7.53 6.78 3.11
CA ALA A 123 8.86 6.22 3.30
C ALA A 123 9.94 7.30 3.43
N ALA A 124 9.90 8.33 2.58
CA ALA A 124 10.82 9.45 2.62
C ALA A 124 10.72 10.23 3.95
N LEU A 125 9.52 10.45 4.48
CA LEU A 125 9.33 11.07 5.80
C LEU A 125 9.88 10.18 6.92
N LEU A 126 9.61 8.89 6.87
CA LEU A 126 10.05 7.90 7.87
C LEU A 126 11.57 7.68 7.87
N LEU A 127 12.27 8.08 6.81
CA LEU A 127 13.73 8.05 6.76
C LEU A 127 14.39 8.83 7.92
N HIS A 128 13.72 9.87 8.44
CA HIS A 128 14.20 10.65 9.58
C HIS A 128 14.17 9.88 10.92
N SER A 129 13.49 8.73 10.99
CA SER A 129 13.58 7.79 12.11
C SER A 129 14.47 6.61 11.72
N PRO A 130 15.65 6.46 12.34
CA PRO A 130 16.52 5.31 12.10
C PRO A 130 15.81 3.97 12.36
N GLU A 131 14.93 3.91 13.36
CA GLU A 131 14.15 2.73 13.69
C GLU A 131 13.16 2.38 12.59
N ALA A 132 12.39 3.36 12.10
CA ALA A 132 11.44 3.14 11.00
C ALA A 132 12.16 2.76 9.71
N TYR A 133 13.25 3.46 9.37
CA TYR A 133 14.09 3.12 8.22
C TYR A 133 14.61 1.69 8.32
N ALA A 134 15.10 1.26 9.50
CA ALA A 134 15.60 -0.09 9.71
C ALA A 134 14.49 -1.15 9.63
N ALA A 135 13.29 -0.82 10.10
CA ALA A 135 12.14 -1.72 10.13
C ALA A 135 11.49 -1.91 8.76
N ILE A 136 11.50 -0.91 7.88
CA ILE A 136 11.05 -1.04 6.49
C ILE A 136 12.09 -1.84 5.71
N LYS A 137 11.73 -3.08 5.36
CA LYS A 137 12.59 -4.04 4.67
C LYS A 137 12.39 -4.08 3.17
N ALA A 138 11.17 -3.81 2.71
CA ALA A 138 10.81 -3.84 1.30
C ALA A 138 9.80 -2.73 0.97
N ILE A 139 9.88 -2.24 -0.26
CA ILE A 139 8.93 -1.33 -0.87
C ILE A 139 8.66 -1.86 -2.27
N VAL A 140 7.40 -2.16 -2.58
CA VAL A 140 6.97 -2.68 -3.87
C VAL A 140 6.01 -1.69 -4.50
N PHE A 141 6.32 -1.23 -5.71
CA PHE A 141 5.42 -0.40 -6.49
C PHE A 141 4.93 -1.11 -7.74
N ALA A 142 3.70 -0.78 -8.10
CA ALA A 142 3.08 -1.14 -9.37
C ALA A 142 2.51 0.12 -10.00
N GLY A 143 2.92 0.42 -11.24
CA GLY A 143 2.39 1.58 -11.97
C GLY A 143 2.68 2.89 -11.24
N ASN A 144 3.91 3.07 -10.78
CA ASN A 144 4.32 4.23 -9.99
C ASN A 144 4.34 5.52 -10.84
N PRO A 145 3.51 6.55 -10.55
CA PRO A 145 3.59 7.83 -11.25
C PRO A 145 4.91 8.57 -10.99
N LEU A 146 5.64 8.19 -9.94
CA LEU A 146 6.94 8.73 -9.56
C LEU A 146 8.12 7.87 -10.07
N HIS A 147 7.91 7.03 -11.09
CA HIS A 147 8.96 6.16 -11.62
C HIS A 147 10.18 6.99 -12.05
N VAL A 148 11.34 6.74 -11.44
CA VAL A 148 12.57 7.50 -11.70
C VAL A 148 13.47 6.71 -12.64
N PRO A 149 13.92 7.30 -13.77
CA PRO A 149 14.81 6.65 -14.71
C PRO A 149 16.04 6.01 -14.06
N ASN A 150 16.32 4.76 -14.43
CA ASN A 150 17.48 3.96 -14.02
C ASN A 150 17.64 3.78 -12.50
N ARG A 151 16.57 3.96 -11.73
CA ARG A 151 16.60 3.70 -10.29
C ARG A 151 16.80 2.21 -10.03
N GLN A 152 17.66 1.90 -9.07
CA GLN A 152 17.84 0.53 -8.59
C GLN A 152 16.51 -0.04 -8.10
N GLY A 153 16.11 -1.18 -8.64
CA GLY A 153 14.83 -1.82 -8.33
C GLY A 153 13.77 -1.67 -9.43
N ASN A 154 14.00 -0.83 -10.45
CA ASN A 154 13.11 -0.72 -11.60
C ASN A 154 13.12 -2.02 -12.41
N VAL A 155 11.94 -2.56 -12.69
CA VAL A 155 11.75 -3.72 -13.55
C VAL A 155 10.51 -3.59 -14.42
N ASP A 156 10.51 -4.29 -15.56
CA ASP A 156 9.33 -4.53 -16.38
C ASP A 156 8.46 -5.68 -15.83
N GLU A 157 7.34 -5.98 -16.49
CA GLU A 157 6.41 -7.03 -16.07
C GLU A 157 6.99 -8.46 -16.07
N SER A 158 8.16 -8.64 -16.70
CA SER A 158 8.89 -9.90 -16.75
C SER A 158 10.06 -9.96 -15.78
N GLY A 159 10.32 -8.87 -15.04
CA GLY A 159 11.48 -8.73 -14.16
C GLY A 159 12.75 -8.29 -14.91
N GLY A 160 12.62 -7.94 -16.19
CA GLY A 160 13.68 -7.34 -17.00
C GLY A 160 13.81 -5.85 -16.76
N SER A 161 14.63 -5.16 -17.55
CA SER A 161 14.89 -3.73 -17.42
C SER A 161 14.54 -2.96 -18.70
N SER A 162 13.61 -3.47 -19.50
CA SER A 162 13.34 -2.95 -20.86
C SER A 162 12.81 -1.52 -20.88
N ASN A 163 12.19 -1.08 -19.80
CA ASN A 163 11.69 0.28 -19.58
C ASN A 163 12.27 0.90 -18.30
N ALA A 164 13.43 0.44 -17.82
CA ALA A 164 13.97 0.95 -16.56
C ALA A 164 14.37 2.43 -16.62
N ASP A 165 14.60 2.98 -17.83
CA ASP A 165 15.06 4.34 -18.10
C ASP A 165 13.92 5.34 -18.38
N VAL A 166 12.65 4.91 -18.34
CA VAL A 166 11.51 5.80 -18.58
C VAL A 166 11.14 6.59 -17.31
N PRO A 167 10.64 7.83 -17.45
CA PRO A 167 10.07 8.56 -16.32
C PRO A 167 8.58 8.25 -16.16
N GLY A 168 8.08 8.28 -14.93
CA GLY A 168 6.65 8.32 -14.63
C GLY A 168 6.03 9.69 -14.93
N GLU A 169 4.71 9.75 -15.04
CA GLU A 169 3.98 10.97 -15.41
C GLU A 169 4.17 12.14 -14.43
N SER A 170 4.57 11.86 -13.18
CA SER A 170 4.80 12.84 -12.12
C SER A 170 6.18 12.65 -11.47
N VAL A 171 7.19 12.21 -12.24
CA VAL A 171 8.55 11.93 -11.73
C VAL A 171 9.17 13.08 -10.94
N GLU A 172 8.86 14.33 -11.29
CA GLU A 172 9.37 15.54 -10.64
C GLU A 172 8.88 15.70 -9.19
N ASP A 173 7.78 15.04 -8.82
CA ASP A 173 7.25 15.03 -7.45
C ASP A 173 7.92 13.96 -6.57
N ASN A 174 8.85 13.17 -7.12
CA ASN A 174 9.55 12.15 -6.36
C ASN A 174 10.42 12.77 -5.26
N PRO A 175 10.24 12.40 -3.98
CA PRO A 175 11.09 12.90 -2.91
C PRO A 175 12.52 12.32 -3.04
N ASP A 176 13.53 13.19 -3.14
CA ASP A 176 14.95 12.80 -3.26
C ASP A 176 15.39 11.81 -2.17
N LEU A 177 14.90 12.00 -0.93
CA LEU A 177 15.21 11.14 0.21
C LEU A 177 14.79 9.68 0.00
N PHE A 178 13.78 9.41 -0.84
CA PHE A 178 13.35 8.06 -1.15
C PHE A 178 14.46 7.23 -1.81
N ASN A 179 15.39 7.88 -2.56
CA ASN A 179 16.50 7.18 -3.22
C ASN A 179 17.36 6.37 -2.24
N LYS A 180 17.37 6.72 -0.94
CA LYS A 180 18.08 5.94 0.09
C LYS A 180 17.55 4.52 0.25
N TYR A 181 16.25 4.28 0.04
CA TYR A 181 15.70 2.92 0.03
C TYR A 181 16.12 2.14 -1.21
N ALA A 182 16.13 2.79 -2.37
CA ALA A 182 16.56 2.18 -3.62
C ALA A 182 18.05 1.79 -3.59
N GLU A 183 18.91 2.71 -3.15
CA GLU A 183 20.36 2.48 -2.94
C GLU A 183 20.62 1.34 -1.93
N ALA A 184 19.73 1.16 -0.95
CA ALA A 184 19.81 0.06 0.01
C ALA A 184 19.24 -1.28 -0.51
N GLY A 185 18.79 -1.34 -1.77
CA GLY A 185 18.20 -2.54 -2.37
C GLY A 185 16.82 -2.91 -1.80
N LYS A 186 16.10 -1.95 -1.21
CA LYS A 186 14.79 -2.17 -0.58
C LYS A 186 13.62 -1.90 -1.51
N VAL A 187 13.86 -1.46 -2.75
CA VAL A 187 12.81 -1.07 -3.70
C VAL A 187 12.70 -2.09 -4.82
N LEU A 188 11.46 -2.44 -5.16
CA LEU A 188 11.07 -3.09 -6.40
C LEU A 188 9.98 -2.23 -7.04
N ASP A 189 10.28 -1.55 -8.14
CA ASP A 189 9.33 -0.68 -8.85
C ASP A 189 8.98 -1.32 -10.20
N ILE A 190 7.79 -1.92 -10.26
CA ILE A 190 7.32 -2.67 -11.43
C ILE A 190 6.54 -1.71 -12.32
N CYS A 191 7.09 -1.43 -13.50
CA CYS A 191 6.42 -0.65 -14.54
C CYS A 191 6.11 -1.52 -15.75
N PHE A 192 4.86 -1.62 -16.17
CA PHE A 192 4.54 -2.32 -17.41
C PHE A 192 5.04 -1.49 -18.60
N ALA A 193 5.64 -2.14 -19.60
CA ALA A 193 5.94 -1.44 -20.85
C ALA A 193 4.66 -0.86 -21.47
N GLY A 194 4.65 0.45 -21.72
CA GLY A 194 3.49 1.15 -22.27
C GLY A 194 2.41 1.56 -21.27
N ASP A 195 2.60 1.38 -19.96
CA ASP A 195 1.73 1.96 -18.95
C ASP A 195 1.94 3.49 -18.86
N PRO A 196 0.95 4.32 -19.23
CA PRO A 196 1.13 5.78 -19.28
C PRO A 196 1.40 6.44 -17.91
N ILE A 197 1.20 5.73 -16.80
CA ILE A 197 1.39 6.29 -15.46
C ILE A 197 2.86 6.21 -15.04
N CYS A 198 3.49 5.05 -15.18
CA CYS A 198 4.90 4.85 -14.82
C CYS A 198 5.87 5.00 -16.00
N ASP A 199 5.35 4.97 -17.22
CA ASP A 199 6.06 5.28 -18.46
C ASP A 199 5.32 6.43 -19.14
N ALA A 200 5.79 7.66 -18.96
CA ALA A 200 5.19 8.87 -19.51
C ALA A 200 5.17 8.89 -21.05
N HIS A 201 5.92 8.00 -21.71
CA HIS A 201 5.90 7.80 -23.15
C HIS A 201 5.00 6.61 -23.56
N GLY A 202 4.43 5.92 -22.59
CA GLY A 202 3.65 4.70 -22.76
C GLY A 202 2.37 4.91 -23.56
N GLN A 203 2.19 4.08 -24.59
CA GLN A 203 1.04 4.14 -25.51
C GLN A 203 0.07 2.96 -25.34
N GLY A 204 0.24 2.15 -24.29
CA GLY A 204 -0.62 0.99 -23.99
C GLY A 204 -1.96 1.39 -23.34
N GLY A 205 -2.07 2.64 -22.88
CA GLY A 205 -3.26 3.20 -22.25
C GLY A 205 -3.57 2.61 -20.87
N LEU A 206 -4.67 3.06 -20.26
CA LEU A 206 -5.07 2.64 -18.91
C LEU A 206 -5.37 1.14 -18.79
N ALA A 207 -5.64 0.44 -19.90
CA ALA A 207 -5.80 -1.01 -19.90
C ALA A 207 -4.49 -1.73 -19.52
N THR A 208 -3.32 -1.15 -19.84
CA THR A 208 -2.04 -1.68 -19.39
C THR A 208 -1.81 -1.40 -17.91
N HIS A 209 -2.16 -0.20 -17.44
CA HIS A 209 -2.10 0.18 -16.02
C HIS A 209 -2.91 -0.72 -15.08
N GLN A 210 -3.89 -1.47 -15.60
CA GLN A 210 -4.78 -2.35 -14.82
C GLN A 210 -4.31 -3.82 -14.77
N LYS A 211 -3.18 -4.17 -15.42
CA LYS A 211 -2.79 -5.59 -15.59
C LYS A 211 -2.11 -6.20 -14.35
N TYR A 212 -1.45 -5.40 -13.52
CA TYR A 212 -0.57 -5.85 -12.43
C TYR A 212 -1.10 -7.01 -11.59
N GLY A 213 -2.34 -6.89 -11.09
CA GLY A 213 -2.98 -7.90 -10.24
C GLY A 213 -3.27 -9.22 -10.96
N THR A 214 -3.47 -9.16 -12.27
CA THR A 214 -3.86 -10.31 -13.11
C THR A 214 -2.69 -10.97 -13.83
N THR A 215 -1.48 -10.40 -13.72
CA THR A 215 -0.29 -10.91 -14.40
C THR A 215 0.52 -11.79 -13.45
N PRO A 216 0.61 -13.12 -13.69
CA PRO A 216 1.30 -14.04 -12.77
C PRO A 216 2.78 -13.70 -12.54
N SER A 217 3.51 -13.29 -13.58
CA SER A 217 4.93 -12.93 -13.44
C SER A 217 5.14 -11.78 -12.46
N VAL A 218 4.30 -10.74 -12.52
CA VAL A 218 4.32 -9.60 -11.59
C VAL A 218 4.08 -10.06 -10.16
N GLN A 219 3.06 -10.92 -9.95
CA GLN A 219 2.76 -11.45 -8.62
C GLN A 219 3.91 -12.30 -8.06
N ASP A 220 4.53 -13.14 -8.90
CA ASP A 220 5.64 -14.00 -8.50
C ASP A 220 6.92 -13.20 -8.19
N ILE A 221 7.22 -12.16 -8.98
CA ILE A 221 8.38 -11.28 -8.74
C ILE A 221 8.20 -10.52 -7.42
N GLY A 222 7.02 -9.92 -7.21
CA GLY A 222 6.69 -9.22 -5.98
C GLY A 222 6.78 -10.14 -4.76
N ALA A 223 6.21 -11.34 -4.83
CA ALA A 223 6.27 -12.31 -3.74
C ALA A 223 7.70 -12.71 -3.39
N LYS A 224 8.51 -13.05 -4.40
CA LYS A 224 9.91 -13.44 -4.20
C LYS A 224 10.71 -12.32 -3.52
N PHE A 225 10.49 -11.08 -3.95
CA PHE A 225 11.15 -9.92 -3.36
C PHE A 225 10.75 -9.72 -1.89
N LEU A 226 9.45 -9.72 -1.60
CA LEU A 226 8.92 -9.59 -0.24
C LEU A 226 9.43 -10.69 0.69
N ILE A 227 9.35 -11.95 0.24
CA ILE A 227 9.81 -13.12 1.00
C ILE A 227 11.31 -13.01 1.32
N SER A 228 12.11 -12.62 0.33
CA SER A 228 13.56 -12.45 0.50
C SER A 228 13.88 -11.37 1.54
N ALA A 229 13.20 -10.23 1.44
CA ALA A 229 13.44 -9.08 2.32
C ALA A 229 12.98 -9.30 3.77
N LEU A 230 11.90 -10.04 3.98
CA LEU A 230 11.26 -10.19 5.30
C LEU A 230 11.76 -11.40 6.10
N ARG A 231 12.37 -12.39 5.44
CA ARG A 231 12.89 -13.61 6.08
C ARG A 231 14.01 -13.33 7.10
N ASN A 232 14.79 -12.27 6.91
CA ASN A 232 15.98 -11.95 7.71
C ASN A 232 15.68 -10.89 8.75
#